data_AF-A0A4V1WG03-F1
#
_entry.id   AF-A0A4V1WG03-F1
#
_cell.length_a   1.000
_cell.length_b   1.000
_cell.length_c   1.000
_cell.angle_alpha   90.00
_cell.angle_beta   90.00
_cell.angle_gamma   90.00
#
_symmetry.space_group_name_H-M   'P 1'
#
loop_
_entity.id
_entity.type
_entity.pdbx_description
1 polymer ?
#
loop_
_entity_poly.entity_id
_entity_poly.type
_entity_poly.pdbx_seq_one_letter_code
_entity_poly.pdbx_strand_id
1 'polypeptide(L)'
;MKASIYLFTIFLLISCVPEKSTCSDFHVGKFAYADPDYAQIEITRTEKTQIEVNSKSKVEAYTSIEWKSDCKYVLTYEKFKNAPEEFQSMIGQKIHAEIIEMGKDKFTCQVKSKNSNEVMDFKVIKD
;
A
#
# COMPACT_ATOMS: atom_id res chain seq x y z
N MET A 1 49.70 45.80 -5.30
CA MET A 1 48.76 45.78 -6.45
C MET A 1 48.19 44.37 -6.59
N LYS A 2 46.89 44.22 -6.32
CA LYS A 2 45.93 43.23 -6.81
C LYS A 2 46.41 41.76 -6.94
N ALA A 3 46.31 41.00 -5.86
CA ALA A 3 46.25 39.54 -5.94
C ALA A 3 44.80 39.13 -6.24
N SER A 4 44.52 38.72 -7.47
CA SER A 4 43.20 38.20 -7.87
C SER A 4 42.98 36.82 -7.24
N ILE A 5 42.13 36.77 -6.22
CA ILE A 5 41.64 35.52 -5.63
C ILE A 5 40.55 34.98 -6.54
N TYR A 6 40.89 34.00 -7.38
CA TYR A 6 39.90 33.16 -8.05
C TYR A 6 39.31 32.19 -7.02
N LEU A 7 38.12 32.51 -6.50
CA LEU A 7 37.34 31.58 -5.69
C LEU A 7 36.60 30.64 -6.64
N PHE A 8 37.16 29.45 -6.82
CA PHE A 8 36.59 28.35 -7.59
C PHE A 8 35.32 27.86 -6.87
N THR A 9 34.17 28.43 -7.24
CA THR A 9 32.85 27.94 -6.82
C THR A 9 32.62 26.56 -7.41
N ILE A 10 32.94 25.54 -6.61
CA ILE A 10 32.53 24.15 -6.84
C ILE A 10 31.01 24.12 -6.78
N PHE A 11 30.38 24.08 -7.95
CA PHE A 11 28.98 23.75 -8.11
C PHE A 11 28.84 22.26 -7.80
N LEU A 12 28.56 21.94 -6.53
CA LEU A 12 28.07 20.65 -6.10
C LEU A 12 26.69 20.44 -6.74
N LEU A 13 26.68 19.90 -7.95
CA LEU A 13 25.52 19.28 -8.55
C LEU A 13 25.24 18.00 -7.75
N ILE A 14 24.58 18.16 -6.61
CA ILE A 14 23.98 17.05 -5.89
C ILE A 14 22.88 16.54 -6.82
N SER A 15 23.19 15.52 -7.62
CA SER A 15 22.19 14.77 -8.36
C SER A 15 21.27 14.13 -7.31
N CYS A 16 20.13 14.78 -7.06
CA CYS A 16 19.03 14.17 -6.35
C CYS A 16 18.48 13.07 -7.28
N VAL A 17 19.09 11.88 -7.23
CA VAL A 17 18.52 10.70 -7.86
C VAL A 17 17.30 10.37 -7.01
N PRO A 18 16.07 10.40 -7.55
CA PRO A 18 14.91 10.01 -6.79
C PRO A 18 15.13 8.56 -6.33
N GLU A 19 15.06 8.35 -5.02
CA GLU A 19 15.22 7.03 -4.42
C GLU A 19 14.18 6.10 -5.03
N LYS A 20 14.64 4.96 -5.55
CA LYS A 20 13.76 4.00 -6.20
C LYS A 20 12.92 3.32 -5.12
N SER A 21 11.61 3.48 -5.17
CA SER A 21 10.69 2.80 -4.25
C SER A 21 10.89 1.29 -4.26
N THR A 22 10.84 0.70 -3.07
CA THR A 22 10.86 -0.73 -2.78
C THR A 22 9.51 -1.18 -2.23
N CYS A 23 9.23 -2.49 -2.21
CA CYS A 23 7.94 -2.98 -1.71
C CYS A 23 7.80 -2.72 -0.20
N SER A 24 8.91 -2.81 0.55
CA SER A 24 9.02 -2.45 1.97
C SER A 24 8.50 -1.04 2.28
N ASP A 25 8.63 -0.09 1.35
CA ASP A 25 8.12 1.29 1.53
C ASP A 25 6.59 1.33 1.67
N PHE A 26 5.89 0.26 1.27
CA PHE A 26 4.43 0.13 1.31
C PHE A 26 3.95 -0.88 2.37
N HIS A 27 4.85 -1.43 3.20
CA HIS A 27 4.48 -2.35 4.28
C HIS A 27 3.69 -1.64 5.39
N VAL A 28 4.02 -0.38 5.63
CA VAL A 28 3.40 0.45 6.68
C VAL A 28 2.97 1.78 6.08
N GLY A 29 1.78 2.24 6.46
CA GLY A 29 1.30 3.54 6.05
C GLY A 29 -0.21 3.67 6.06
N LYS A 30 -0.66 4.81 5.53
CA LYS A 30 -2.04 5.06 5.19
C LYS A 30 -2.18 5.07 3.68
N PHE A 31 -3.27 4.50 3.20
CA PHE A 31 -3.50 4.31 1.79
C PHE A 31 -4.96 4.49 1.42
N ALA A 32 -5.20 4.74 0.13
CA ALA A 32 -6.51 4.77 -0.49
C ALA A 32 -6.48 4.05 -1.84
N TYR A 33 -7.61 3.52 -2.27
CA TYR A 33 -7.73 3.00 -3.64
C TYR A 33 -7.80 4.15 -4.64
N ALA A 34 -7.13 4.01 -5.79
CA ALA A 34 -7.21 4.98 -6.87
C ALA A 34 -8.53 4.89 -7.67
N ASP A 35 -9.22 3.75 -7.56
CA ASP A 35 -10.50 3.51 -8.20
C ASP A 35 -11.61 4.33 -7.50
N PRO A 36 -12.35 5.18 -8.24
CA PRO A 36 -13.45 5.96 -7.69
C PRO A 36 -14.52 5.15 -6.94
N ASP A 37 -14.76 3.90 -7.33
CA ASP A 37 -15.78 3.05 -6.68
C ASP A 37 -15.39 2.67 -5.24
N TYR A 38 -14.10 2.76 -4.93
CA TYR A 38 -13.52 2.46 -3.61
C TYR A 38 -12.91 3.69 -2.93
N ALA A 39 -13.09 4.90 -3.48
CA ALA A 39 -12.45 6.13 -2.98
C ALA A 39 -12.83 6.48 -1.53
N GLN A 40 -13.96 5.99 -1.04
CA GLN A 40 -14.39 6.16 0.36
C GLN A 40 -13.68 5.23 1.37
N ILE A 41 -12.83 4.30 0.91
CA ILE A 41 -12.14 3.32 1.76
C ILE A 41 -10.75 3.84 2.12
N GLU A 42 -10.52 4.05 3.40
CA GLU A 42 -9.21 4.35 3.98
C GLU A 42 -8.56 3.08 4.51
N ILE A 43 -7.31 2.86 4.18
CA ILE A 43 -6.52 1.69 4.60
C ILE A 43 -5.43 2.16 5.56
N THR A 44 -5.41 1.64 6.78
CA THR A 44 -4.29 1.80 7.70
C THR A 44 -3.57 0.47 7.83
N ARG A 45 -2.29 0.42 7.46
CA ARG A 45 -1.45 -0.78 7.49
C ARG A 45 -0.29 -0.64 8.47
N THR A 46 -0.06 -1.69 9.23
CA THR A 46 1.16 -1.93 10.01
C THR A 46 1.86 -3.17 9.49
N GLU A 47 3.04 -3.48 10.04
CA GLU A 47 3.79 -4.70 9.72
C GLU A 47 2.98 -6.00 9.86
N LYS A 48 1.95 -6.01 10.71
CA LYS A 48 1.19 -7.22 11.07
C LYS A 48 -0.31 -7.13 10.83
N THR A 49 -0.85 -5.95 10.55
CA THR A 49 -2.31 -5.75 10.46
C THR A 49 -2.68 -4.72 9.41
N GLN A 50 -3.87 -4.87 8.86
CA GLN A 50 -4.51 -3.85 8.03
C GLN A 50 -5.95 -3.65 8.44
N ILE A 51 -6.36 -2.38 8.52
CA ILE A 51 -7.73 -1.97 8.81
C ILE A 51 -8.22 -1.15 7.62
N GLU A 52 -9.35 -1.55 7.06
CA GLU A 52 -10.03 -0.81 6.01
C GLU A 52 -11.32 -0.22 6.56
N VAL A 53 -11.51 1.09 6.42
CA VAL A 53 -12.69 1.80 6.91
C VAL A 53 -13.38 2.47 5.73
N ASN A 54 -14.62 2.09 5.48
CA ASN A 54 -15.46 2.77 4.51
C ASN A 54 -16.13 3.98 5.18
N SER A 55 -15.71 5.19 4.82
CA SER A 55 -16.21 6.43 5.42
C SER A 55 -17.72 6.66 5.18
N LYS A 56 -18.31 6.04 4.16
CA LYS A 56 -19.74 6.16 3.82
C LYS A 56 -20.59 5.15 4.58
N SER A 57 -20.28 3.85 4.51
CA SER A 57 -21.06 2.80 5.17
C SER A 57 -20.69 2.59 6.64
N LYS A 58 -19.54 3.14 7.07
CA LYS A 58 -18.93 2.93 8.39
C LYS A 58 -18.50 1.48 8.67
N VAL A 59 -18.52 0.62 7.64
CA VAL A 59 -17.99 -0.74 7.71
C VAL A 59 -16.49 -0.67 7.95
N GLU A 60 -16.01 -1.51 8.86
CA GLU A 60 -14.60 -1.69 9.15
C GLU A 60 -14.21 -3.15 8.97
N ALA A 61 -13.19 -3.43 8.16
CA ALA A 61 -12.60 -4.75 8.00
C ALA A 61 -11.23 -4.79 8.69
N TYR A 62 -11.03 -5.77 9.57
CA TYR A 62 -9.80 -5.97 10.31
C TYR A 62 -9.11 -7.23 9.80
N THR A 63 -7.87 -7.09 9.36
CA THR A 63 -7.06 -8.18 8.80
C THR A 63 -5.72 -8.31 9.49
N SER A 64 -5.24 -9.55 9.63
CA SER A 64 -3.84 -9.84 9.91
C SER A 64 -3.05 -9.93 8.61
N ILE A 65 -1.77 -9.59 8.66
CA ILE A 65 -0.85 -9.63 7.52
C ILE A 65 0.27 -10.62 7.81
N GLU A 66 0.54 -11.48 6.84
CA GLU A 66 1.73 -12.32 6.81
C GLU A 66 2.54 -12.05 5.54
N TRP A 67 3.65 -11.33 5.67
CA TRP A 67 4.61 -11.12 4.58
C TRP A 67 5.35 -12.43 4.29
N LYS A 68 5.25 -12.88 3.04
CA LYS A 68 5.93 -14.08 2.50
C LYS A 68 7.23 -13.72 1.82
N SER A 69 7.33 -12.48 1.32
CA SER A 69 8.54 -11.83 0.83
C SER A 69 8.32 -10.32 0.87
N ASP A 70 9.32 -9.55 0.42
CA ASP A 70 9.22 -8.09 0.33
C ASP A 70 7.96 -7.62 -0.43
N CYS A 71 7.57 -8.31 -1.51
CA CYS A 71 6.43 -7.89 -2.34
C CYS A 71 5.20 -8.79 -2.20
N LYS A 72 5.24 -9.87 -1.42
CA LYS A 72 4.16 -10.87 -1.33
C LYS A 72 3.65 -10.99 0.08
N TYR A 73 2.34 -10.93 0.25
CA TYR A 73 1.71 -11.04 1.56
C TYR A 73 0.36 -11.72 1.49
N VAL A 74 -0.08 -12.22 2.65
CA VAL A 74 -1.39 -12.80 2.84
C VAL A 74 -2.16 -11.97 3.85
N LEU A 75 -3.33 -11.49 3.47
CA LEU A 75 -4.30 -10.90 4.40
C LEU A 75 -5.24 -12.01 4.89
N THR A 76 -5.53 -12.05 6.18
CA THR A 76 -6.58 -12.92 6.74
C THR A 76 -7.62 -12.04 7.41
N TYR A 77 -8.90 -12.16 7.03
CA TYR A 77 -9.97 -11.44 7.71
C TYR A 77 -10.19 -11.98 9.11
N GLU A 78 -10.02 -11.14 10.12
CA GLU A 78 -10.18 -11.51 11.52
C GLU A 78 -11.54 -11.08 12.07
N LYS A 79 -12.02 -9.91 11.62
CA LYS A 79 -13.22 -9.29 12.17
C LYS A 79 -13.78 -8.23 11.22
N PHE A 80 -15.10 -8.07 11.26
CA PHE A 80 -15.79 -6.91 10.70
C PHE A 80 -16.54 -6.16 11.80
N LYS A 81 -16.63 -4.83 11.70
CA LYS A 81 -17.53 -3.99 12.51
C LYS A 81 -18.48 -3.21 11.59
N ASN A 82 -19.69 -2.96 12.10
CA ASN A 82 -20.76 -2.24 11.39
C ASN A 82 -21.08 -2.82 10.00
N ALA A 83 -20.74 -4.10 9.80
CA ALA A 83 -21.00 -4.82 8.56
C ALA A 83 -22.28 -5.65 8.69
N PRO A 84 -23.00 -5.86 7.58
CA PRO A 84 -24.04 -6.87 7.49
C PRO A 84 -23.55 -8.27 7.90
N GLU A 85 -24.47 -9.12 8.35
CA GLU A 85 -24.15 -10.44 8.89
C GLU A 85 -23.47 -11.36 7.87
N GLU A 86 -23.77 -11.21 6.58
CA GLU A 86 -23.16 -11.99 5.51
C GLU A 86 -21.63 -11.88 5.46
N PHE A 87 -21.05 -10.76 5.93
CA PHE A 87 -19.59 -10.57 5.99
C PHE A 87 -18.92 -11.48 7.02
N GLN A 88 -19.65 -12.00 8.01
CA GLN A 88 -19.08 -12.92 9.00
C GLN A 88 -18.56 -14.21 8.33
N SER A 89 -19.16 -14.62 7.21
CA SER A 89 -18.69 -15.76 6.40
C SER A 89 -17.30 -15.55 5.77
N MET A 90 -16.81 -14.30 5.75
CA MET A 90 -15.48 -13.96 5.26
C MET A 90 -14.39 -14.11 6.32
N ILE A 91 -14.74 -14.23 7.60
CA ILE A 91 -13.75 -14.41 8.67
C ILE A 91 -12.96 -15.70 8.46
N GLY A 92 -11.64 -15.61 8.57
CA GLY A 92 -10.69 -16.68 8.30
C GLY A 92 -10.34 -16.85 6.82
N GLN A 93 -11.05 -16.20 5.89
CA GLN A 93 -10.67 -16.23 4.48
C GLN A 93 -9.36 -15.47 4.25
N LYS A 94 -8.58 -15.97 3.30
CA LYS A 94 -7.23 -15.48 2.98
C LYS A 94 -7.19 -14.86 1.59
N ILE A 95 -6.57 -13.69 1.51
CA ILE A 95 -6.30 -12.98 0.26
C ILE A 95 -4.80 -13.00 0.02
N HIS A 96 -4.38 -13.55 -1.11
CA HIS A 96 -2.98 -13.54 -1.53
C HIS A 96 -2.75 -12.32 -2.42
N ALA A 97 -1.85 -11.44 -1.99
CA ALA A 97 -1.53 -10.20 -2.69
C ALA A 97 -0.03 -10.13 -3.04
N GLU A 98 0.25 -9.56 -4.21
CA GLU A 98 1.61 -9.29 -4.70
C GLU A 98 1.70 -7.86 -5.21
N ILE A 99 2.66 -7.07 -4.72
CA ILE A 99 2.97 -5.75 -5.27
C ILE A 99 3.74 -5.96 -6.57
N ILE A 100 3.15 -5.55 -7.70
CA ILE A 100 3.69 -5.79 -9.05
C ILE A 100 4.22 -4.53 -9.73
N GLU A 101 3.76 -3.36 -9.31
CA GLU A 101 4.21 -2.06 -9.83
C GLU A 101 4.30 -1.05 -8.70
N MET A 102 5.29 -0.15 -8.78
CA MET A 102 5.53 0.88 -7.78
C MET A 102 5.83 2.21 -8.46
N GLY A 103 5.34 3.30 -7.87
CA GLY A 103 5.75 4.67 -8.12
C GLY A 103 6.00 5.37 -6.78
N LYS A 104 6.35 6.66 -6.84
CA LYS A 104 6.74 7.43 -5.66
C LYS A 104 5.80 7.26 -4.46
N ASP A 105 4.50 7.47 -4.67
CA ASP A 105 3.47 7.45 -3.63
C ASP A 105 2.29 6.54 -4.02
N LYS A 106 2.55 5.48 -4.80
CA LYS A 106 1.53 4.56 -5.28
C LYS A 106 2.10 3.21 -5.63
N PHE A 107 1.28 2.18 -5.58
CA PHE A 107 1.63 0.84 -6.04
C PHE A 107 0.40 0.12 -6.61
N THR A 108 0.64 -0.89 -7.43
CA THR A 108 -0.39 -1.81 -7.89
C THR A 108 -0.20 -3.14 -7.17
N CYS A 109 -1.23 -3.63 -6.48
CA CYS A 109 -1.25 -4.98 -5.94
C CYS A 109 -2.17 -5.89 -6.76
N GLN A 110 -1.61 -7.03 -7.14
CA GLN A 110 -2.34 -8.11 -7.78
C GLN A 110 -2.88 -9.05 -6.70
N VAL A 111 -4.17 -9.34 -6.76
CA VAL A 111 -4.88 -10.23 -5.86
C VAL A 111 -5.36 -11.46 -6.60
N LYS A 112 -5.07 -12.64 -6.04
CA LYS A 112 -5.54 -13.93 -6.57
C LYS A 112 -6.44 -14.59 -5.55
N SER A 113 -7.69 -14.82 -5.92
CA SER A 113 -8.60 -15.67 -5.13
C SER A 113 -8.22 -17.13 -5.36
N LYS A 114 -8.17 -17.91 -4.28
CA LYS A 114 -7.73 -19.32 -4.33
C LYS A 114 -8.65 -20.22 -5.16
N ASN A 115 -9.92 -19.83 -5.32
CA ASN A 115 -10.98 -20.64 -5.93
C ASN A 115 -11.36 -20.18 -7.33
N SER A 116 -10.68 -19.17 -7.89
CA SER A 116 -10.93 -18.67 -9.23
C SER A 116 -9.62 -18.39 -9.94
N ASN A 117 -9.58 -18.59 -11.26
CA ASN A 117 -8.48 -18.10 -12.10
C ASN A 117 -8.52 -16.57 -12.28
N GLU A 118 -9.49 -15.90 -11.65
CA GLU A 118 -9.64 -14.46 -11.68
C GLU A 118 -8.54 -13.79 -10.87
N VAL A 119 -7.87 -12.87 -11.55
CA VAL A 119 -6.79 -12.05 -11.03
C VAL A 119 -7.28 -10.61 -11.11
N MET A 120 -7.26 -9.92 -9.98
CA MET A 120 -7.67 -8.52 -9.90
C MET A 120 -6.48 -7.66 -9.54
N ASP A 121 -6.32 -6.53 -10.20
CA ASP A 121 -5.27 -5.57 -9.91
C ASP A 121 -5.89 -4.32 -9.26
N PHE A 122 -5.38 -3.94 -8.10
CA PHE A 122 -5.81 -2.74 -7.38
C PHE A 122 -4.68 -1.72 -7.36
N LYS A 123 -4.97 -0.51 -7.86
CA LYS A 123 -4.07 0.64 -7.72
C LYS A 123 -4.34 1.31 -6.39
N VAL A 124 -3.28 1.47 -5.61
CA VAL A 124 -3.31 2.00 -4.25
C VAL A 124 -2.38 3.21 -4.18
N ILE A 125 -2.87 4.28 -3.56
CA ILE A 125 -2.16 5.54 -3.34
C ILE A 125 -1.76 5.59 -1.87
N LYS A 126 -0.53 6.03 -1.58
CA LYS A 126 -0.03 6.26 -0.23
C LYS A 126 -0.22 7.73 0.13
N ASP A 127 -0.76 7.98 1.32
CA ASP A 127 -0.93 9.33 1.88
C ASP A 127 0.38 9.89 2.46
#